data_AF-A0A418PVV6-F1
#
_entry.id   AF-A0A418PVV6-F1
#
_cell.length_a   1.000
_cell.length_b   1.000
_cell.length_c   1.000
_cell.angle_alpha   90.00
_cell.angle_beta   90.00
_cell.angle_gamma   90.00
#
_symmetry.space_group_name_H-M   'P 1'
#
loop_
_entity.id
_entity.type
_entity.pdbx_description
1 polymer ?
#
loop_
_entity_poly.entity_id
_entity_poly.type
_entity_poly.pdbx_seq_one_letter_code
_entity_poly.pdbx_strand_id
1 'polypeptide(L)'
;MKKTLTYSFFALISGVWISACDGPPSDEKLLSELKEDVTFLAADELGGRAIGTDGEQKAAEYLAKEFEKIGLQPMGTEGFFQPFTVSKPSNPHEEAVIGTNGAGITGRNVIGFLDKKADKTIVIGAHFDHLGMGGQGSLHRGDSAIHNGADDNASGTAALLALAQILTHEELKNNILFIAFSGEENGLWGSNYFVKNPTIDLKTVNYMVNMDMVGRLNEEKSLAINGVGTSPSFVPVFDQINADSLKLVTSESGVGPSDHTSFYLQDLPVLHFFTGQHEDYHKPGDDSEKINYEGLVKVVRYISRLVTQLDAEPKLAFAKTKDSSDSPRFTVSMGVVPDYMFDGKGMRVDGVSEGKPAQAAGLQKGDVVVQLGDSTVYDMMSYMRALSAFQKGDSTKVVIERSGQKVEAVVKF
;
A
#
# COMPACT_ATOMS: atom_id res chain seq x y z
N MET A 1 -41.41 -69.24 -38.66
CA MET A 1 -40.37 -68.85 -37.68
C MET A 1 -40.47 -67.36 -37.45
N LYS A 2 -40.77 -66.93 -36.21
CA LYS A 2 -41.00 -65.54 -35.81
C LYS A 2 -39.68 -64.75 -35.87
N LYS A 3 -39.65 -63.60 -36.55
CA LYS A 3 -38.55 -62.63 -36.46
C LYS A 3 -38.98 -61.50 -35.50
N THR A 4 -38.30 -61.42 -34.38
CA THR A 4 -38.45 -60.38 -33.35
C THR A 4 -37.69 -59.14 -33.83
N LEU A 5 -38.38 -57.99 -33.89
CA LEU A 5 -37.80 -56.70 -34.25
C LEU A 5 -37.58 -55.90 -32.96
N THR A 6 -36.33 -55.75 -32.54
CA THR A 6 -35.97 -55.01 -31.32
C THR A 6 -35.75 -53.55 -31.69
N TYR A 7 -36.64 -52.66 -31.28
CA TYR A 7 -36.44 -51.20 -31.37
C TYR A 7 -35.56 -50.75 -30.21
N SER A 8 -34.37 -50.23 -30.50
CA SER A 8 -33.55 -49.52 -29.51
C SER A 8 -33.95 -48.05 -29.49
N PHE A 9 -34.48 -47.60 -28.36
CA PHE A 9 -34.83 -46.21 -28.09
C PHE A 9 -33.58 -45.50 -27.57
N PHE A 10 -32.93 -44.67 -28.40
CA PHE A 10 -31.86 -43.79 -27.94
C PHE A 10 -32.49 -42.54 -27.32
N ALA A 11 -32.48 -42.45 -26.00
CA ALA A 11 -32.83 -41.22 -25.29
C ALA A 11 -31.67 -40.23 -25.45
N LEU A 12 -31.86 -39.17 -26.24
CA LEU A 12 -30.98 -38.01 -26.26
C LEU A 12 -31.14 -37.28 -24.92
N ILE A 13 -30.20 -37.47 -24.00
CA ILE A 13 -30.04 -36.60 -22.83
C ILE A 13 -29.30 -35.36 -23.33
N SER A 14 -30.04 -34.28 -23.63
CA SER A 14 -29.47 -32.96 -23.79
C SER A 14 -28.94 -32.50 -22.43
N GLY A 15 -27.64 -32.76 -22.18
CA GLY A 15 -26.94 -32.16 -21.05
C GLY A 15 -26.96 -30.65 -21.19
N VAL A 16 -27.77 -29.98 -20.36
CA VAL A 16 -27.65 -28.55 -20.11
C VAL A 16 -26.35 -28.37 -19.35
N TRP A 17 -25.29 -28.00 -20.07
CA TRP A 17 -24.08 -27.48 -19.46
C TRP A 17 -24.44 -26.11 -18.87
N ILE A 18 -24.65 -26.08 -17.56
CA ILE A 18 -24.59 -24.83 -16.82
C ILE A 18 -23.11 -24.45 -16.85
N SER A 19 -22.72 -23.68 -17.86
CA SER A 19 -21.50 -22.87 -17.75
C SER A 19 -21.74 -21.97 -16.56
N ALA A 20 -21.06 -22.23 -15.44
CA ALA A 20 -20.88 -21.21 -14.43
C ALA A 20 -20.31 -19.99 -15.17
N CYS A 21 -21.05 -18.88 -15.16
CA CYS A 21 -20.52 -17.65 -15.70
C CYS A 21 -19.29 -17.29 -14.87
N ASP A 22 -18.09 -17.40 -15.45
CA ASP A 22 -16.83 -16.87 -14.92
C ASP A 22 -16.89 -15.34 -14.98
N GLY A 23 -17.68 -14.75 -14.07
CA GLY A 23 -17.69 -13.33 -13.80
C GLY A 23 -16.60 -12.93 -12.79
N PRO A 24 -16.40 -11.63 -12.56
CA PRO A 24 -15.48 -11.16 -11.51
C PRO A 24 -15.86 -11.78 -10.15
N PRO A 25 -14.89 -11.98 -9.24
CA PRO A 25 -15.14 -12.62 -7.95
C PRO A 25 -16.23 -11.87 -7.17
N SER A 26 -17.09 -12.60 -6.44
CA SER A 26 -18.04 -11.98 -5.51
C SER A 26 -17.31 -11.38 -4.30
N ASP A 27 -17.97 -10.49 -3.55
CA ASP A 27 -17.37 -9.91 -2.33
C ASP A 27 -17.04 -10.97 -1.27
N GLU A 28 -17.86 -12.02 -1.15
CA GLU A 28 -17.60 -13.14 -0.25
C GLU A 28 -16.36 -13.93 -0.65
N LYS A 29 -16.20 -14.21 -1.94
CA LYS A 29 -15.01 -14.88 -2.48
C LYS A 29 -13.76 -14.00 -2.27
N LEU A 30 -13.87 -12.71 -2.62
CA LEU A 30 -12.79 -11.74 -2.47
C LEU A 30 -12.33 -11.63 -1.02
N LEU A 31 -13.27 -11.55 -0.07
CA LEU A 31 -12.95 -11.51 1.36
C LEU A 31 -12.18 -12.75 1.80
N SER A 32 -12.62 -13.94 1.36
CA SER A 32 -11.96 -15.20 1.70
C SER A 32 -10.53 -15.25 1.16
N GLU A 33 -10.33 -14.86 -0.10
CA GLU A 33 -9.01 -14.87 -0.75
C GLU A 33 -8.08 -13.83 -0.14
N LEU A 34 -8.56 -12.59 0.08
CA LEU A 34 -7.79 -11.56 0.78
C LEU A 34 -7.33 -12.02 2.17
N LYS A 35 -8.19 -12.74 2.90
CA LYS A 35 -7.85 -13.30 4.20
C LYS A 35 -6.80 -14.40 4.11
N GLU A 36 -6.92 -15.30 3.14
CA GLU A 36 -5.91 -16.33 2.88
C GLU A 36 -4.55 -15.70 2.56
N ASP A 37 -4.54 -14.72 1.64
CA ASP A 37 -3.32 -14.07 1.16
C ASP A 37 -2.62 -13.27 2.26
N VAL A 38 -3.35 -12.45 3.01
CA VAL A 38 -2.79 -11.71 4.16
C VAL A 38 -2.26 -12.67 5.21
N THR A 39 -3.02 -13.72 5.55
CA THR A 39 -2.61 -14.70 6.58
C THR A 39 -1.33 -15.41 6.17
N PHE A 40 -1.20 -15.81 4.90
CA PHE A 40 0.03 -16.44 4.41
C PHE A 40 1.21 -15.47 4.45
N LEU A 41 1.03 -14.27 3.88
CA LEU A 41 2.10 -13.29 3.76
C LEU A 41 2.59 -12.86 5.16
N ALA A 42 1.69 -12.64 6.11
CA ALA A 42 1.98 -12.21 7.47
C ALA A 42 2.22 -13.36 8.46
N ALA A 43 2.50 -14.58 7.98
CA ALA A 43 2.75 -15.71 8.88
C ALA A 43 4.16 -15.64 9.50
N ASP A 44 4.29 -16.06 10.77
CA ASP A 44 5.56 -16.13 11.49
C ASP A 44 6.63 -16.95 10.71
N GLU A 45 6.22 -17.95 9.92
CA GLU A 45 7.12 -18.77 9.09
C GLU A 45 7.81 -18.00 7.96
N LEU A 46 7.29 -16.82 7.61
CA LEU A 46 7.90 -15.87 6.68
C LEU A 46 8.78 -14.83 7.42
N GLY A 47 8.83 -14.87 8.75
CA GLY A 47 9.81 -14.16 9.56
C GLY A 47 9.88 -12.65 9.29
N GLY A 48 8.74 -12.03 8.96
CA GLY A 48 8.60 -10.61 8.67
C GLY A 48 9.16 -10.13 7.33
N ARG A 49 9.45 -11.04 6.39
CA ARG A 49 9.73 -10.75 4.98
C ARG A 49 10.80 -9.68 4.71
N ALA A 50 11.81 -9.55 5.58
CA ALA A 50 12.91 -8.63 5.32
C ALA A 50 13.66 -9.02 4.04
N ILE A 51 14.02 -8.01 3.25
CA ILE A 51 14.71 -8.19 1.96
C ILE A 51 15.92 -9.16 2.08
N GLY A 52 16.02 -10.09 1.12
CA GLY A 52 17.11 -11.05 1.05
C GLY A 52 17.06 -12.18 2.09
N THR A 53 15.98 -12.29 2.86
CA THR A 53 15.75 -13.42 3.76
C THR A 53 15.00 -14.57 3.06
N ASP A 54 15.06 -15.77 3.65
CA ASP A 54 14.26 -16.92 3.20
C ASP A 54 12.74 -16.62 3.22
N GLY A 55 12.30 -15.76 4.15
CA GLY A 55 10.91 -15.33 4.27
C GLY A 55 10.45 -14.48 3.09
N GLU A 56 11.25 -13.48 2.71
CA GLU A 56 11.02 -12.67 1.51
C GLU A 56 11.02 -13.56 0.24
N GLN A 57 11.95 -14.51 0.14
CA GLN A 57 11.97 -15.46 -0.97
C GLN A 57 10.69 -16.29 -1.06
N LYS A 58 10.22 -16.86 0.05
CA LYS A 58 8.96 -17.63 0.09
C LYS A 58 7.76 -16.77 -0.30
N ALA A 59 7.71 -15.52 0.16
CA ALA A 59 6.67 -14.57 -0.22
C ALA A 59 6.69 -14.32 -1.73
N ALA A 60 7.86 -14.04 -2.30
CA ALA A 60 8.00 -13.80 -3.74
C ALA A 60 7.57 -15.03 -4.57
N GLU A 61 7.95 -16.23 -4.16
CA GLU A 61 7.54 -17.48 -4.82
C GLU A 61 6.03 -17.73 -4.73
N TYR A 62 5.41 -17.39 -3.62
CA TYR A 62 3.97 -17.44 -3.46
C TYR A 62 3.26 -16.46 -4.41
N LEU A 63 3.72 -15.21 -4.48
CA LEU A 63 3.14 -14.20 -5.38
C LEU A 63 3.27 -14.59 -6.85
N ALA A 64 4.42 -15.14 -7.26
CA ALA A 64 4.61 -15.64 -8.62
C ALA A 64 3.63 -16.78 -8.96
N LYS A 65 3.36 -17.69 -8.01
CA LYS A 65 2.38 -18.78 -8.19
C LYS A 65 0.95 -18.25 -8.28
N GLU A 66 0.58 -17.28 -7.45
CA GLU A 66 -0.76 -16.68 -7.55
C GLU A 66 -0.91 -15.91 -8.87
N PHE A 67 0.10 -15.15 -9.32
CA PHE A 67 0.08 -14.54 -10.65
C PHE A 67 -0.06 -15.56 -11.78
N GLU A 68 0.65 -16.70 -11.72
CA GLU A 68 0.52 -17.78 -12.68
C GLU A 68 -0.90 -18.40 -12.66
N LYS A 69 -1.46 -18.65 -11.48
CA LYS A 69 -2.83 -19.17 -11.28
C LYS A 69 -3.89 -18.23 -11.82
N ILE A 70 -3.69 -16.92 -11.71
CA ILE A 70 -4.56 -15.88 -12.29
C ILE A 70 -4.44 -15.85 -13.82
N GLY A 71 -3.37 -16.41 -14.40
CA GLY A 71 -3.11 -16.43 -15.83
C GLY A 71 -2.32 -15.22 -16.33
N LEU A 72 -1.63 -14.50 -15.44
CA LEU A 72 -0.75 -13.40 -15.83
C LEU A 72 0.51 -13.92 -16.53
N GLN A 73 1.06 -13.12 -17.43
CA GLN A 73 2.33 -13.42 -18.07
C GLN A 73 3.50 -12.92 -17.23
N PRO A 74 4.61 -13.67 -17.13
CA PRO A 74 5.82 -13.18 -16.48
C PRO A 74 6.40 -11.99 -17.25
N MET A 75 6.76 -10.91 -16.54
CA MET A 75 7.41 -9.72 -17.12
C MET A 75 8.61 -9.24 -16.29
N GLY A 76 9.22 -10.15 -15.53
CA GLY A 76 10.52 -9.97 -14.91
C GLY A 76 11.67 -10.27 -15.86
N THR A 77 12.90 -9.98 -15.45
CA THR A 77 14.10 -10.39 -16.20
C THR A 77 14.39 -11.89 -16.07
N GLU A 78 13.81 -12.54 -15.07
CA GLU A 78 13.89 -13.98 -14.79
C GLU A 78 12.49 -14.54 -14.47
N GLY A 79 11.69 -14.82 -15.52
CA GLY A 79 10.30 -15.23 -15.34
C GLY A 79 9.48 -14.12 -14.69
N PHE A 80 8.76 -14.40 -13.61
CA PHE A 80 8.06 -13.36 -12.84
C PHE A 80 9.01 -12.48 -12.02
N PHE A 81 10.28 -12.88 -11.85
CA PHE A 81 11.20 -12.18 -10.96
C PHE A 81 12.05 -11.15 -11.69
N GLN A 82 12.24 -9.99 -11.06
CA GLN A 82 13.27 -9.02 -11.42
C GLN A 82 14.22 -8.88 -10.22
N PRO A 83 15.29 -9.70 -10.15
CA PRO A 83 16.27 -9.61 -9.08
C PRO A 83 17.12 -8.34 -9.20
N PHE A 84 17.53 -7.83 -8.04
CA PHE A 84 18.49 -6.74 -7.91
C PHE A 84 19.31 -6.92 -6.63
N THR A 85 20.54 -6.42 -6.63
CA THR A 85 21.46 -6.47 -5.50
C THR A 85 21.83 -5.06 -5.07
N VAL A 86 21.62 -4.78 -3.79
CA VAL A 86 22.03 -3.54 -3.15
C VAL A 86 23.37 -3.77 -2.45
N SER A 87 24.41 -3.14 -2.96
CA SER A 87 25.75 -3.24 -2.39
C SER A 87 25.87 -2.34 -1.16
N LYS A 88 26.53 -2.84 -0.10
CA LYS A 88 26.86 -2.01 1.05
C LYS A 88 27.87 -0.93 0.61
N PRO A 89 27.66 0.35 0.95
CA PRO A 89 28.65 1.39 0.69
C PRO A 89 29.98 1.03 1.34
N SER A 90 31.07 1.17 0.60
CA SER A 90 32.44 0.98 1.10
C SER A 90 32.85 2.10 2.07
N ASN A 91 32.15 3.23 2.05
CA ASN A 91 32.38 4.42 2.86
C ASN A 91 31.04 5.01 3.35
N PRO A 92 30.93 5.53 4.59
CA PRO A 92 29.73 6.22 5.10
C PRO A 92 29.29 7.47 4.33
N HIS A 93 30.07 7.96 3.36
CA HIS A 93 29.69 9.06 2.45
C HIS A 93 29.22 8.60 1.06
N GLU A 94 29.20 7.29 0.78
CA GLU A 94 28.72 6.74 -0.47
C GLU A 94 27.25 6.31 -0.34
N GLU A 95 26.44 6.62 -1.37
CA GLU A 95 25.08 6.08 -1.48
C GLU A 95 25.15 4.59 -1.85
N ALA A 96 24.19 3.80 -1.38
CA ALA A 96 24.10 2.40 -1.75
C ALA A 96 23.87 2.27 -3.26
N VAL A 97 24.69 1.46 -3.94
CA VAL A 97 24.54 1.22 -5.37
C VAL A 97 23.65 0.00 -5.57
N ILE A 98 22.52 0.21 -6.27
CA ILE A 98 21.60 -0.86 -6.68
C ILE A 98 21.97 -1.29 -8.10
N GLY A 99 22.30 -2.57 -8.28
CA GLY A 99 22.66 -3.17 -9.57
C GLY A 99 22.38 -4.67 -9.58
N THR A 100 23.03 -5.43 -10.46
CA THR A 100 22.87 -6.91 -10.53
C THR A 100 24.15 -7.69 -10.17
N ASN A 101 25.26 -6.99 -9.95
CA ASN A 101 26.57 -7.60 -9.72
C ASN A 101 27.22 -7.01 -8.46
N GLY A 102 27.61 -7.86 -7.50
CA GLY A 102 28.35 -7.43 -6.30
C GLY A 102 28.03 -8.26 -5.06
N ALA A 103 28.82 -8.07 -3.99
CA ALA A 103 28.47 -8.56 -2.66
C ALA A 103 27.47 -7.59 -2.01
N GLY A 104 26.27 -8.06 -1.67
CA GLY A 104 25.20 -7.21 -1.18
C GLY A 104 23.97 -7.98 -0.70
N ILE A 105 22.91 -7.26 -0.41
CA ILE A 105 21.59 -7.82 -0.12
C ILE A 105 20.84 -7.92 -1.45
N THR A 106 20.32 -9.09 -1.79
CA THR A 106 19.58 -9.30 -3.04
C THR A 106 18.09 -9.34 -2.74
N GLY A 107 17.34 -8.42 -3.34
CA GLY A 107 15.87 -8.45 -3.38
C GLY A 107 15.37 -8.89 -4.74
N ARG A 108 14.06 -9.08 -4.86
CA ARG A 108 13.42 -9.39 -6.15
C ARG A 108 12.03 -8.76 -6.23
N ASN A 109 11.80 -7.94 -7.24
CA ASN A 109 10.43 -7.56 -7.58
C ASN A 109 9.73 -8.77 -8.22
N VAL A 110 8.41 -8.91 -8.00
CA VAL A 110 7.57 -9.93 -8.67
C VAL A 110 6.63 -9.22 -9.63
N ILE A 111 6.69 -9.56 -10.91
CA ILE A 111 6.10 -8.79 -12.00
C ILE A 111 5.21 -9.68 -12.86
N GLY A 112 3.90 -9.45 -12.81
CA GLY A 112 2.89 -10.09 -13.64
C GLY A 112 2.28 -9.12 -14.64
N PHE A 113 2.01 -9.58 -15.86
CA PHE A 113 1.48 -8.77 -16.95
C PHE A 113 0.17 -9.33 -17.51
N LEU A 114 -0.83 -8.47 -17.56
CA LEU A 114 -2.10 -8.72 -18.22
C LEU A 114 -2.11 -8.02 -19.58
N ASP A 115 -1.87 -8.81 -20.64
CA ASP A 115 -1.83 -8.32 -22.01
C ASP A 115 -3.25 -8.20 -22.60
N LYS A 116 -3.71 -6.96 -22.78
CA LYS A 116 -4.99 -6.62 -23.43
C LYS A 116 -4.79 -6.19 -24.90
N LYS A 117 -3.59 -6.40 -25.46
CA LYS A 117 -3.18 -5.95 -26.80
C LYS A 117 -3.31 -4.44 -27.00
N ALA A 118 -3.12 -3.68 -25.92
CA ALA A 118 -3.18 -2.23 -25.91
C ALA A 118 -1.80 -1.59 -26.20
N ASP A 119 -1.82 -0.31 -26.57
CA ASP A 119 -0.62 0.52 -26.78
C ASP A 119 -0.05 1.10 -25.47
N LYS A 120 -0.87 1.13 -24.42
CA LYS A 120 -0.55 1.71 -23.11
C LYS A 120 -0.66 0.69 -21.99
N THR A 121 -0.02 1.00 -20.86
CA THR A 121 0.00 0.13 -19.69
C THR A 121 -0.33 0.92 -18.43
N ILE A 122 -1.21 0.38 -17.59
CA ILE A 122 -1.43 0.85 -16.22
C ILE A 122 -0.52 0.03 -15.31
N VAL A 123 0.19 0.68 -14.39
CA VAL A 123 0.98 -0.03 -13.37
C VAL A 123 0.18 -0.07 -12.07
N ILE A 124 0.04 -1.24 -11.46
CA ILE A 124 -0.55 -1.41 -10.13
C ILE A 124 0.52 -2.05 -9.25
N GLY A 125 0.80 -1.47 -8.09
CA GLY A 125 1.89 -1.90 -7.23
C GLY A 125 1.57 -1.89 -5.74
N ALA A 126 2.33 -2.69 -5.01
CA ALA A 126 2.43 -2.71 -3.56
C ALA A 126 3.79 -3.33 -3.20
N HIS A 127 4.42 -2.94 -2.09
CA HIS A 127 5.57 -3.70 -1.62
C HIS A 127 5.13 -4.91 -0.81
N PHE A 128 5.97 -5.95 -0.82
CA PHE A 128 5.70 -7.19 -0.10
C PHE A 128 6.75 -7.50 0.96
N ASP A 129 7.87 -6.78 1.02
CA ASP A 129 8.82 -6.88 2.13
C ASP A 129 8.28 -6.20 3.39
N HIS A 130 8.86 -6.54 4.54
CA HIS A 130 8.65 -5.82 5.80
C HIS A 130 9.93 -5.91 6.68
N LEU A 131 9.84 -5.55 7.96
CA LEU A 131 10.99 -5.31 8.84
C LEU A 131 11.68 -6.56 9.43
N GLY A 132 11.22 -7.78 9.11
CA GLY A 132 11.83 -9.01 9.62
C GLY A 132 11.73 -9.14 11.15
N MET A 133 12.88 -9.24 11.83
CA MET A 133 12.96 -9.23 13.30
C MET A 133 12.96 -7.82 13.91
N GLY A 134 12.66 -6.79 13.10
CA GLY A 134 12.76 -5.38 13.46
C GLY A 134 14.16 -4.81 13.21
N GLY A 135 14.51 -3.74 13.94
CA GLY A 135 15.77 -3.01 13.78
C GLY A 135 15.57 -1.57 13.33
N GLN A 136 16.27 -1.14 12.28
CA GLN A 136 16.05 0.17 11.69
C GLN A 136 14.65 0.23 11.10
N GLY A 137 13.87 1.25 11.46
CA GLY A 137 12.44 1.36 11.09
C GLY A 137 11.49 0.89 12.20
N SER A 138 11.88 -0.09 13.02
CA SER A 138 11.01 -0.62 14.09
C SER A 138 10.65 0.41 15.16
N LEU A 139 9.37 0.44 15.54
CA LEU A 139 8.85 1.23 16.66
C LEU A 139 8.72 0.41 17.95
N HIS A 140 9.06 -0.88 17.92
CA HIS A 140 9.08 -1.76 19.09
C HIS A 140 10.25 -1.44 20.03
N ARG A 141 10.02 -1.56 21.34
CA ARG A 141 10.99 -1.23 22.39
C ARG A 141 11.35 -2.41 23.30
N GLY A 142 10.69 -3.56 23.11
CA GLY A 142 11.04 -4.80 23.79
C GLY A 142 12.15 -5.55 23.07
N ASP A 143 12.25 -6.85 23.39
CA ASP A 143 13.19 -7.75 22.74
C ASP A 143 12.90 -7.90 21.24
N SER A 144 13.91 -8.31 20.49
CA SER A 144 13.77 -8.62 19.06
C SER A 144 12.63 -9.60 18.83
N ALA A 145 11.72 -9.26 17.93
CA ALA A 145 10.50 -10.00 17.64
C ALA A 145 10.13 -9.85 16.17
N ILE A 146 9.42 -10.84 15.64
CA ILE A 146 8.96 -10.85 14.25
C ILE A 146 7.98 -9.68 14.06
N HIS A 147 8.20 -8.90 13.00
CA HIS A 147 7.26 -7.90 12.52
C HIS A 147 6.54 -8.53 11.35
N ASN A 148 5.31 -9.02 11.58
CA ASN A 148 4.59 -9.78 10.56
C ASN A 148 4.08 -8.89 9.42
N GLY A 149 3.82 -7.61 9.65
CA GLY A 149 3.50 -6.67 8.57
C GLY A 149 2.22 -7.04 7.84
N ALA A 150 1.15 -7.31 8.59
CA ALA A 150 -0.13 -7.70 8.04
C ALA A 150 -0.82 -6.54 7.31
N ASP A 151 -0.85 -5.35 7.91
CA ASP A 151 -1.29 -4.16 7.19
C ASP A 151 -0.16 -3.62 6.33
N ASP A 152 1.07 -3.65 6.84
CA ASP A 152 2.28 -3.09 6.24
C ASP A 152 3.28 -4.18 5.77
N ASN A 153 3.21 -4.69 4.54
CA ASN A 153 2.20 -4.38 3.53
C ASN A 153 1.61 -5.64 2.87
N ALA A 154 1.35 -6.67 3.69
CA ALA A 154 0.61 -7.83 3.21
C ALA A 154 -0.80 -7.46 2.73
N SER A 155 -1.45 -6.44 3.32
CA SER A 155 -2.76 -5.95 2.88
C SER A 155 -2.74 -5.37 1.46
N GLY A 156 -1.74 -4.54 1.12
CA GLY A 156 -1.57 -4.00 -0.23
C GLY A 156 -1.20 -5.07 -1.23
N THR A 157 -0.35 -6.02 -0.85
CA THR A 157 0.03 -7.15 -1.69
C THR A 157 -1.15 -8.10 -1.95
N ALA A 158 -2.00 -8.38 -0.95
CA ALA A 158 -3.24 -9.15 -1.15
C ALA A 158 -4.23 -8.37 -2.04
N ALA A 159 -4.35 -7.05 -1.84
CA ALA A 159 -5.15 -6.20 -2.72
C ALA A 159 -4.63 -6.22 -4.18
N LEU A 160 -3.32 -6.34 -4.40
CA LEU A 160 -2.72 -6.47 -5.72
C LEU A 160 -3.18 -7.76 -6.43
N LEU A 161 -3.16 -8.90 -5.72
CA LEU A 161 -3.65 -10.18 -6.25
C LEU A 161 -5.16 -10.12 -6.54
N ALA A 162 -5.93 -9.54 -5.63
CA ALA A 162 -7.37 -9.35 -5.78
C ALA A 162 -7.73 -8.47 -6.99
N LEU A 163 -7.00 -7.36 -7.19
CA LEU A 163 -7.17 -6.50 -8.37
C LEU A 163 -6.78 -7.25 -9.65
N ALA A 164 -5.70 -8.03 -9.63
CA ALA A 164 -5.32 -8.86 -10.77
C ALA A 164 -6.45 -9.83 -11.16
N GLN A 165 -7.04 -10.51 -10.18
CA GLN A 165 -8.19 -11.39 -10.43
C GLN A 165 -9.42 -10.67 -10.98
N ILE A 166 -9.73 -9.46 -10.50
CA ILE A 166 -10.90 -8.72 -11.00
C ILE A 166 -10.66 -8.28 -12.45
N LEU A 167 -9.49 -7.71 -12.73
CA LEU A 167 -9.20 -7.02 -13.99
C LEU A 167 -8.98 -7.98 -15.17
N THR A 168 -8.76 -9.28 -14.93
CA THR A 168 -8.81 -10.29 -16.01
C THR A 168 -10.17 -10.35 -16.67
N HIS A 169 -11.26 -10.11 -15.94
CA HIS A 169 -12.65 -10.13 -16.43
C HIS A 169 -13.12 -8.80 -17.03
N GLU A 170 -12.32 -7.72 -16.94
CA GLU A 170 -12.67 -6.41 -17.47
C GLU A 170 -12.20 -6.24 -18.92
N GLU A 171 -13.02 -5.60 -19.76
CA GLU A 171 -12.66 -5.22 -21.13
C GLU A 171 -11.93 -3.88 -21.12
N LEU A 172 -10.60 -3.93 -21.02
CA LEU A 172 -9.73 -2.76 -20.84
C LEU A 172 -9.00 -2.39 -22.14
N LYS A 173 -8.80 -1.08 -22.33
CA LYS A 173 -8.03 -0.47 -23.41
C LYS A 173 -6.58 -0.19 -23.05
N ASN A 174 -6.16 -0.55 -21.84
CA ASN A 174 -4.78 -0.55 -21.38
C ASN A 174 -4.37 -1.97 -20.99
N ASN A 175 -3.10 -2.31 -21.19
CA ASN A 175 -2.50 -3.47 -20.53
C ASN A 175 -2.32 -3.16 -19.04
N ILE A 176 -2.08 -4.17 -18.22
CA ILE A 176 -1.78 -3.95 -16.80
C ILE A 176 -0.49 -4.65 -16.42
N LEU A 177 0.39 -3.91 -15.75
CA LEU A 177 1.59 -4.44 -15.12
C LEU A 177 1.40 -4.41 -13.60
N PHE A 178 1.31 -5.59 -13.00
CA PHE A 178 1.25 -5.78 -11.56
C PHE A 178 2.67 -5.97 -11.03
N ILE A 179 3.06 -5.19 -10.02
CA ILE A 179 4.39 -5.27 -9.43
C ILE A 179 4.30 -5.37 -7.91
N ALA A 180 4.78 -6.48 -7.35
CA ALA A 180 5.09 -6.56 -5.94
C ALA A 180 6.55 -6.13 -5.73
N PHE A 181 6.78 -5.00 -5.05
CA PHE A 181 8.11 -4.43 -4.84
C PHE A 181 8.81 -5.03 -3.63
N SER A 182 10.13 -5.20 -3.73
CA SER A 182 11.00 -5.62 -2.63
C SER A 182 11.87 -4.45 -2.16
N GLY A 183 12.18 -4.38 -0.87
CA GLY A 183 13.07 -3.39 -0.27
C GLY A 183 12.47 -1.98 -0.17
N GLU A 184 11.16 -1.84 -0.05
CA GLU A 184 10.51 -0.54 0.19
C GLU A 184 11.00 0.05 1.51
N GLU A 185 11.01 -0.78 2.56
CA GLU A 185 11.35 -0.44 3.95
C GLU A 185 12.79 0.07 4.10
N ASN A 186 13.62 -0.21 3.10
CA ASN A 186 15.01 0.22 3.04
C ASN A 186 15.23 1.49 2.22
N GLY A 187 14.14 2.13 1.76
CA GLY A 187 14.14 3.35 0.97
C GLY A 187 13.83 3.12 -0.50
N LEU A 188 12.72 2.43 -0.79
CA LEU A 188 12.16 2.26 -2.14
C LEU A 188 13.08 1.51 -3.11
N TRP A 189 13.88 0.55 -2.64
CA TRP A 189 14.93 -0.06 -3.46
C TRP A 189 14.38 -0.75 -4.72
N GLY A 190 13.31 -1.53 -4.59
CA GLY A 190 12.69 -2.28 -5.67
C GLY A 190 12.03 -1.39 -6.72
N SER A 191 11.19 -0.43 -6.31
CA SER A 191 10.54 0.49 -7.25
C SER A 191 11.54 1.42 -7.91
N ASN A 192 12.55 1.89 -7.18
CA ASN A 192 13.63 2.72 -7.72
C ASN A 192 14.46 1.95 -8.76
N TYR A 193 14.75 0.67 -8.48
CA TYR A 193 15.43 -0.19 -9.43
C TYR A 193 14.60 -0.41 -10.69
N PHE A 194 13.31 -0.72 -10.53
CA PHE A 194 12.40 -0.96 -11.66
C PHE A 194 12.35 0.23 -12.61
N VAL A 195 12.13 1.45 -12.11
CA VAL A 195 12.05 2.62 -12.99
C VAL A 195 13.36 2.97 -13.70
N LYS A 196 14.51 2.56 -13.14
CA LYS A 196 15.83 2.71 -13.77
C LYS A 196 16.17 1.57 -14.73
N ASN A 197 15.56 0.40 -14.55
CA ASN A 197 15.79 -0.81 -15.35
C ASN A 197 14.44 -1.46 -15.74
N PRO A 198 13.55 -0.72 -16.44
CA PRO A 198 12.19 -1.17 -16.62
C PRO A 198 12.13 -2.34 -17.61
N THR A 199 11.24 -3.29 -17.36
CA THR A 199 10.98 -4.42 -18.29
C THR A 199 9.97 -4.06 -19.38
N ILE A 200 9.41 -2.84 -19.34
CA ILE A 200 8.56 -2.23 -20.36
C ILE A 200 9.08 -0.83 -20.71
N ASP A 201 8.65 -0.24 -21.84
CA ASP A 201 8.95 1.17 -22.12
C ASP A 201 8.10 2.08 -21.21
N LEU A 202 8.73 2.82 -20.30
CA LEU A 202 8.02 3.74 -19.39
C LEU A 202 7.20 4.80 -20.13
N LYS A 203 7.50 5.10 -21.41
CA LYS A 203 6.69 6.03 -22.21
C LYS A 203 5.30 5.47 -22.52
N THR A 204 5.10 4.16 -22.48
CA THR A 204 3.77 3.54 -22.67
C THR A 204 2.97 3.49 -21.37
N VAL A 205 3.60 3.74 -20.22
CA VAL A 205 2.89 3.81 -18.94
C VAL A 205 1.93 5.00 -18.95
N ASN A 206 0.67 4.72 -18.63
CA ASN A 206 -0.41 5.70 -18.56
C ASN A 206 -0.40 6.40 -17.19
N TYR A 207 -0.50 5.62 -16.12
CA TYR A 207 -0.39 6.05 -14.73
C TYR A 207 -0.06 4.85 -13.84
N MET A 208 0.33 5.13 -12.60
CA MET A 208 0.63 4.13 -11.58
C MET A 208 -0.30 4.28 -10.37
N VAL A 209 -0.82 3.15 -9.89
CA VAL A 209 -1.58 3.05 -8.64
C VAL A 209 -0.78 2.22 -7.65
N ASN A 210 -0.53 2.78 -6.46
CA ASN A 210 0.13 2.10 -5.36
C ASN A 210 -0.84 1.83 -4.22
N MET A 211 -0.75 0.66 -3.60
CA MET A 211 -1.39 0.37 -2.32
C MET A 211 -0.35 0.13 -1.24
N ASP A 212 -0.54 0.81 -0.12
CA ASP A 212 0.28 0.65 1.07
C ASP A 212 -0.62 0.75 2.29
N MET A 213 -0.63 -0.27 3.16
CA MET A 213 -1.45 -0.28 4.37
C MET A 213 -2.93 0.04 4.10
N VAL A 214 -3.59 -0.86 3.38
CA VAL A 214 -4.99 -0.72 2.92
C VAL A 214 -5.98 -1.61 3.66
N GLY A 215 -5.52 -2.37 4.66
CA GLY A 215 -6.29 -3.34 5.42
C GLY A 215 -6.93 -2.82 6.71
N ARG A 216 -6.61 -1.60 7.15
CA ARG A 216 -7.06 -1.03 8.44
C ARG A 216 -8.08 0.09 8.29
N LEU A 217 -8.98 -0.02 7.30
CA LEU A 217 -10.06 0.95 7.09
C LEU A 217 -10.85 1.20 8.39
N ASN A 218 -10.84 2.45 8.86
CA ASN A 218 -11.44 2.84 10.14
C ASN A 218 -12.97 2.91 10.10
N GLU A 219 -13.60 3.16 11.26
CA GLU A 219 -15.05 3.26 11.39
C GLU A 219 -15.64 4.41 10.56
N GLU A 220 -14.90 5.52 10.40
CA GLU A 220 -15.28 6.63 9.52
C GLU A 220 -15.11 6.32 8.03
N LYS A 221 -14.63 5.12 7.68
CA LYS A 221 -14.35 4.65 6.31
C LYS A 221 -13.43 5.59 5.55
N SER A 222 -12.42 6.12 6.24
CA SER A 222 -11.50 7.09 5.66
C SER A 222 -10.48 6.39 4.76
N LEU A 223 -10.38 6.82 3.50
CA LEU A 223 -9.41 6.32 2.53
C LEU A 223 -8.56 7.48 2.03
N ALA A 224 -7.25 7.43 2.26
CA ALA A 224 -6.33 8.44 1.77
C ALA A 224 -6.00 8.15 0.31
N ILE A 225 -6.04 9.20 -0.49
CA ILE A 225 -5.62 9.17 -1.89
C ILE A 225 -4.59 10.29 -2.08
N ASN A 226 -3.33 9.91 -2.11
CA ASN A 226 -2.22 10.83 -2.36
C ASN A 226 -1.89 10.88 -3.86
N GLY A 227 -1.22 11.94 -4.31
CA GLY A 227 -0.83 12.12 -5.71
C GLY A 227 -1.93 12.64 -6.62
N VAL A 228 -3.08 13.09 -6.08
CA VAL A 228 -4.23 13.49 -6.91
C VAL A 228 -3.94 14.71 -7.79
N GLY A 229 -2.92 15.50 -7.43
CA GLY A 229 -2.48 16.67 -8.19
C GLY A 229 -1.57 16.32 -9.38
N THR A 230 -1.19 15.05 -9.53
CA THR A 230 -0.28 14.60 -10.60
C THR A 230 -0.97 14.39 -11.95
N SER A 231 -2.30 14.44 -11.98
CA SER A 231 -3.09 14.50 -13.22
C SER A 231 -4.44 15.20 -12.98
N PRO A 232 -4.88 16.07 -13.91
CA PRO A 232 -6.20 16.71 -13.82
C PRO A 232 -7.36 15.70 -13.99
N SER A 233 -7.10 14.48 -14.44
CA SER A 233 -8.12 13.46 -14.70
C SER A 233 -8.55 12.68 -13.45
N PHE A 234 -7.81 12.76 -12.33
CA PHE A 234 -8.07 11.93 -11.16
C PHE A 234 -9.29 12.39 -10.34
N VAL A 235 -9.25 13.61 -9.80
CA VAL A 235 -10.31 14.11 -8.90
C VAL A 235 -11.71 14.06 -9.52
N PRO A 236 -11.94 14.39 -10.81
CA PRO A 236 -13.28 14.39 -11.40
C PRO A 236 -14.02 13.05 -11.36
N VAL A 237 -13.31 11.91 -11.24
CA VAL A 237 -13.95 10.59 -11.27
C VAL A 237 -14.26 10.02 -9.88
N PHE A 238 -13.66 10.54 -8.81
CA PHE A 238 -13.72 9.94 -7.47
C PHE A 238 -15.13 9.81 -6.91
N ASP A 239 -15.93 10.88 -6.96
CA ASP A 239 -17.31 10.85 -6.44
C ASP A 239 -18.21 9.89 -7.24
N GLN A 240 -17.94 9.72 -8.54
CA GLN A 240 -18.73 8.86 -9.42
C GLN A 240 -18.53 7.38 -9.11
N ILE A 241 -17.31 6.99 -8.72
CA ILE A 241 -16.95 5.60 -8.44
C ILE A 241 -17.12 5.22 -6.97
N ASN A 242 -17.44 6.17 -6.08
CA ASN A 242 -17.50 5.95 -4.63
C ASN A 242 -18.82 5.29 -4.17
N ALA A 243 -19.11 4.10 -4.70
CA ALA A 243 -20.34 3.35 -4.40
C ALA A 243 -20.47 2.95 -2.91
N ASP A 244 -19.33 2.80 -2.22
CA ASP A 244 -19.25 2.32 -0.83
C ASP A 244 -19.32 3.45 0.22
N SER A 245 -19.49 4.70 -0.23
CA SER A 245 -19.52 5.89 0.61
C SER A 245 -18.28 6.02 1.51
N LEU A 246 -17.10 5.79 0.93
CA LEU A 246 -15.82 6.03 1.59
C LEU A 246 -15.62 7.52 1.81
N LYS A 247 -15.02 7.89 2.94
CA LYS A 247 -14.59 9.26 3.21
C LYS A 247 -13.22 9.46 2.58
N LEU A 248 -13.18 10.13 1.43
CA LEU A 248 -11.93 10.32 0.69
C LEU A 248 -11.12 11.49 1.28
N VAL A 249 -9.88 11.24 1.67
CA VAL A 249 -8.94 12.24 2.17
C VAL A 249 -7.82 12.40 1.15
N THR A 250 -7.85 13.50 0.38
CA THR A 250 -6.96 13.65 -0.78
C THR A 250 -5.77 14.56 -0.49
N SER A 251 -4.60 14.22 -1.03
CA SER A 251 -3.43 15.11 -1.05
C SER A 251 -2.85 15.25 -2.46
N GLU A 252 -2.41 16.46 -2.81
CA GLU A 252 -1.96 16.76 -4.18
C GLU A 252 -0.58 16.18 -4.50
N SER A 253 0.34 16.16 -3.53
CA SER A 253 1.76 15.78 -3.71
C SER A 253 1.92 14.40 -4.35
N GLY A 254 2.71 14.33 -5.42
CA GLY A 254 3.17 13.06 -6.01
C GLY A 254 4.33 12.41 -5.25
N VAL A 255 4.90 13.11 -4.26
CA VAL A 255 5.93 12.59 -3.35
C VAL A 255 5.30 12.13 -2.05
N GLY A 256 5.60 10.90 -1.66
CA GLY A 256 5.22 10.29 -0.39
C GLY A 256 6.18 9.16 0.04
N PRO A 257 6.02 8.62 1.25
CA PRO A 257 6.89 7.57 1.77
C PRO A 257 6.42 6.18 1.27
N SER A 258 6.31 5.99 -0.04
CA SER A 258 5.97 4.69 -0.64
C SER A 258 6.35 4.65 -2.14
N ASP A 259 6.23 3.49 -2.78
CA ASP A 259 6.80 3.17 -4.10
C ASP A 259 6.34 4.05 -5.26
N HIS A 260 5.15 4.64 -5.19
CA HIS A 260 4.65 5.60 -6.18
C HIS A 260 5.62 6.76 -6.43
N THR A 261 6.39 7.18 -5.43
CA THR A 261 7.38 8.26 -5.56
C THR A 261 8.41 7.95 -6.66
N SER A 262 8.84 6.69 -6.79
CA SER A 262 9.79 6.29 -7.84
C SER A 262 9.25 6.55 -9.25
N PHE A 263 7.94 6.37 -9.45
CA PHE A 263 7.26 6.62 -10.73
C PHE A 263 6.96 8.10 -10.96
N TYR A 264 6.55 8.84 -9.92
CA TYR A 264 6.36 10.28 -10.01
C TYR A 264 7.63 11.01 -10.46
N LEU A 265 8.80 10.57 -9.96
CA LEU A 265 10.11 11.10 -10.37
C LEU A 265 10.47 10.80 -11.83
N GLN A 266 9.70 9.96 -12.53
CA GLN A 266 9.80 9.73 -13.98
C GLN A 266 8.73 10.51 -14.78
N ASP A 267 8.12 11.53 -14.19
CA ASP A 267 7.04 12.34 -14.79
C ASP A 267 5.80 11.51 -15.17
N LEU A 268 5.46 10.51 -14.35
CA LEU A 268 4.25 9.70 -14.49
C LEU A 268 3.17 10.15 -13.49
N PRO A 269 1.89 10.19 -13.90
CA PRO A 269 0.78 10.36 -12.95
C PRO A 269 0.74 9.19 -11.97
N VAL A 270 0.57 9.49 -10.69
CA VAL A 270 0.55 8.49 -9.63
C VAL A 270 -0.61 8.71 -8.66
N LEU A 271 -1.13 7.61 -8.14
CA LEU A 271 -2.02 7.59 -7.00
C LEU A 271 -1.49 6.62 -5.96
N HIS A 272 -1.63 6.99 -4.69
CA HIS A 272 -1.26 6.13 -3.57
C HIS A 272 -2.42 6.03 -2.58
N PHE A 273 -2.87 4.81 -2.35
CA PHE A 273 -3.96 4.45 -1.46
C PHE A 273 -3.45 3.97 -0.11
N PHE A 274 -3.99 4.54 0.95
CA PHE A 274 -3.58 4.31 2.33
C PHE A 274 -4.77 4.42 3.28
N THR A 275 -4.85 3.57 4.31
CA THR A 275 -5.93 3.61 5.32
C THR A 275 -5.54 4.30 6.63
N GLY A 276 -4.32 4.84 6.72
CA GLY A 276 -3.82 5.54 7.90
C GLY A 276 -2.88 4.68 8.73
N GLN A 277 -2.06 5.33 9.57
CA GLN A 277 -1.26 4.61 10.55
C GLN A 277 -2.16 4.11 11.69
N HIS A 278 -1.67 3.11 12.40
CA HIS A 278 -2.32 2.55 13.59
C HIS A 278 -1.30 2.22 14.67
N GLU A 279 -1.78 1.84 15.85
CA GLU A 279 -0.93 1.60 17.02
C GLU A 279 0.11 0.48 16.83
N ASP A 280 -0.17 -0.47 15.93
CA ASP A 280 0.70 -1.60 15.60
C ASP A 280 1.70 -1.33 14.45
N TYR A 281 1.64 -0.15 13.81
CA TYR A 281 2.54 0.20 12.71
C TYR A 281 4.02 0.04 13.11
N HIS A 282 4.79 -0.66 12.26
CA HIS A 282 6.20 -1.01 12.50
C HIS A 282 6.45 -1.70 13.85
N LYS A 283 5.52 -2.55 14.30
CA LYS A 283 5.65 -3.34 15.53
C LYS A 283 5.24 -4.80 15.30
N PRO A 284 5.65 -5.71 16.19
CA PRO A 284 5.26 -7.13 16.12
C PRO A 284 3.76 -7.40 16.12
N GLY A 285 2.95 -6.48 16.61
CA GLY A 285 1.50 -6.65 16.68
C GLY A 285 0.75 -6.34 15.38
N ASP A 286 1.44 -6.01 14.29
CA ASP A 286 0.79 -5.84 12.98
C ASP A 286 0.49 -7.21 12.35
N ASP A 287 -0.57 -7.84 12.84
CA ASP A 287 -0.93 -9.24 12.58
C ASP A 287 -2.25 -9.41 11.82
N SER A 288 -2.41 -10.57 11.16
CA SER A 288 -3.52 -10.84 10.23
C SER A 288 -4.93 -10.74 10.83
N GLU A 289 -5.09 -11.05 12.13
CA GLU A 289 -6.38 -10.99 12.82
C GLU A 289 -6.89 -9.56 13.06
N LYS A 290 -6.01 -8.58 12.88
CA LYS A 290 -6.25 -7.16 13.12
C LYS A 290 -6.69 -6.39 11.88
N ILE A 291 -6.71 -7.05 10.72
CA ILE A 291 -7.17 -6.51 9.45
C ILE A 291 -8.70 -6.46 9.39
N ASN A 292 -9.22 -5.34 8.89
CA ASN A 292 -10.63 -5.15 8.55
C ASN A 292 -10.86 -5.65 7.11
N TYR A 293 -11.12 -6.95 6.95
CA TYR A 293 -11.25 -7.56 5.62
C TYR A 293 -12.45 -7.03 4.82
N GLU A 294 -13.58 -6.73 5.47
CA GLU A 294 -14.72 -6.07 4.83
C GLU A 294 -14.38 -4.65 4.36
N GLY A 295 -13.50 -3.96 5.09
CA GLY A 295 -12.92 -2.68 4.69
C GLY A 295 -11.99 -2.83 3.49
N LEU A 296 -11.08 -3.80 3.52
CA LEU A 296 -10.13 -4.10 2.44
C LEU A 296 -10.86 -4.42 1.13
N VAL A 297 -11.95 -5.20 1.18
CA VAL A 297 -12.83 -5.45 0.03
C VAL A 297 -13.33 -4.14 -0.59
N LYS A 298 -13.80 -3.19 0.22
CA LYS A 298 -14.28 -1.88 -0.29
C LYS A 298 -13.17 -1.07 -0.94
N VAL A 299 -11.96 -1.11 -0.38
CA VAL A 299 -10.79 -0.45 -0.99
C VAL A 299 -10.45 -1.08 -2.33
N VAL A 300 -10.38 -2.41 -2.42
CA VAL A 300 -10.15 -3.13 -3.69
C VAL A 300 -11.22 -2.78 -4.72
N ARG A 301 -12.50 -2.77 -4.33
CA ARG A 301 -13.62 -2.41 -5.22
C ARG A 301 -13.57 -0.95 -5.67
N TYR A 302 -13.17 -0.04 -4.79
CA TYR A 302 -12.97 1.36 -5.15
C TYR A 302 -11.87 1.50 -6.20
N ILE A 303 -10.72 0.85 -5.97
CA ILE A 303 -9.59 0.89 -6.91
C ILE A 303 -9.94 0.23 -8.24
N SER A 304 -10.64 -0.91 -8.24
CA SER A 304 -11.05 -1.56 -9.49
C SER A 304 -11.96 -0.66 -10.33
N ARG A 305 -12.95 0.00 -9.69
CA ARG A 305 -13.82 0.98 -10.37
C ARG A 305 -13.04 2.20 -10.87
N LEU A 306 -12.04 2.66 -10.13
CA LEU A 306 -11.16 3.74 -10.57
C LEU A 306 -10.41 3.35 -11.84
N VAL A 307 -9.79 2.17 -11.86
CA VAL A 307 -9.03 1.67 -13.02
C VAL A 307 -9.95 1.59 -14.23
N THR A 308 -11.12 0.95 -14.11
CA THR A 308 -12.10 0.82 -15.20
C THR A 308 -12.62 2.18 -15.67
N GLN A 309 -12.88 3.12 -14.76
CA GLN A 309 -13.39 4.45 -15.11
C GLN A 309 -12.33 5.28 -15.86
N LEU A 310 -11.07 5.22 -15.44
CA LEU A 310 -9.96 5.94 -16.09
C LEU A 310 -9.49 5.26 -17.39
N ASP A 311 -9.72 3.96 -17.57
CA ASP A 311 -9.34 3.22 -18.78
C ASP A 311 -10.01 3.78 -20.06
N ALA A 312 -11.17 4.41 -19.91
CA ALA A 312 -11.89 5.06 -21.00
C ALA A 312 -11.20 6.33 -21.54
N GLU A 313 -10.35 6.97 -20.74
CA GLU A 313 -9.65 8.20 -21.08
C GLU A 313 -8.46 7.93 -22.04
N PRO A 314 -8.03 8.94 -22.83
CA PRO A 314 -6.73 8.89 -23.49
C PRO A 314 -5.58 8.81 -22.46
N LYS A 315 -4.33 8.83 -22.93
CA LYS A 315 -3.19 8.82 -21.99
C LYS A 315 -3.32 10.03 -21.06
N LEU A 316 -3.28 9.80 -19.75
CA LEU A 316 -3.46 10.85 -18.76
C LEU A 316 -2.31 11.85 -18.82
N ALA A 317 -2.64 13.13 -18.68
CA ALA A 317 -1.66 14.19 -18.63
C ALA A 317 -0.95 14.21 -17.27
N PHE A 318 0.38 14.30 -17.29
CA PHE A 318 1.16 14.52 -16.08
C PHE A 318 1.19 16.00 -15.70
N ALA A 319 1.06 16.27 -14.40
CA ALA A 319 1.27 17.56 -13.80
C ALA A 319 2.27 17.43 -12.64
N LYS A 320 3.32 18.27 -12.65
CA LYS A 320 4.28 18.32 -11.55
C LYS A 320 3.66 19.03 -10.34
N THR A 321 3.75 18.43 -9.16
CA THR A 321 3.15 18.96 -7.93
C THR A 321 4.13 19.91 -7.22
N LYS A 322 3.58 20.82 -6.40
CA LYS A 322 4.39 21.72 -5.57
C LYS A 322 4.82 20.99 -4.31
N ASP A 323 5.89 20.21 -4.42
CA ASP A 323 6.42 19.47 -3.30
C ASP A 323 7.30 20.42 -2.48
N SER A 324 6.86 20.81 -1.29
CA SER A 324 7.68 21.63 -0.41
C SER A 324 8.88 20.81 0.06
N SER A 325 10.08 21.16 -0.40
CA SER A 325 11.35 20.56 0.03
C SER A 325 11.70 20.80 1.50
N ASP A 326 10.86 21.52 2.25
CA ASP A 326 11.04 21.86 3.66
C ASP A 326 10.29 20.88 4.58
N SER A 327 10.52 19.57 4.40
CA SER A 327 10.16 18.61 5.46
C SER A 327 10.98 18.97 6.71
N PRO A 328 10.34 19.42 7.81
CA PRO A 328 11.08 19.88 8.96
C PRO A 328 11.89 18.72 9.56
N ARG A 329 13.16 18.93 9.87
CA ARG A 329 13.96 17.91 10.59
C ARG A 329 13.62 17.96 12.07
N PHE A 330 13.25 16.82 12.65
CA PHE A 330 12.94 16.71 14.08
C PHE A 330 14.12 16.12 14.84
N THR A 331 14.39 16.66 16.03
CA THR A 331 15.32 16.04 16.99
C THR A 331 14.61 15.38 18.16
N VAL A 332 13.28 15.54 18.24
CA VAL A 332 12.41 15.04 19.30
C VAL A 332 11.13 14.45 18.73
N SER A 333 10.44 13.64 19.53
CA SER A 333 9.09 13.14 19.23
C SER A 333 8.22 13.25 20.46
N MET A 334 6.96 13.64 20.27
CA MET A 334 5.95 13.61 21.33
C MET A 334 5.52 12.18 21.65
N GLY A 335 5.71 11.23 20.72
CA GLY A 335 5.25 9.84 20.85
C GLY A 335 3.74 9.66 20.71
N VAL A 336 3.08 10.57 20.01
CA VAL A 336 1.74 10.34 19.45
C VAL A 336 1.88 9.65 18.09
N VAL A 337 0.93 8.76 17.80
CA VAL A 337 0.65 8.28 16.43
C VAL A 337 -0.39 9.24 15.86
N PRO A 338 -0.03 10.06 14.87
CA PRO A 338 -0.97 10.99 14.28
C PRO A 338 -2.03 10.25 13.47
N ASP A 339 -3.26 10.74 13.51
CA ASP A 339 -4.30 10.33 12.58
C ASP A 339 -4.15 11.13 11.29
N TYR A 340 -3.48 10.52 10.30
CA TYR A 340 -3.30 11.12 8.97
C TYR A 340 -4.60 11.23 8.17
N MET A 341 -5.67 10.55 8.62
CA MET A 341 -6.99 10.53 8.00
C MET A 341 -7.94 11.58 8.56
N PHE A 342 -7.50 12.35 9.57
CA PHE A 342 -8.28 13.43 10.13
C PHE A 342 -8.28 14.66 9.23
N ASP A 343 -9.47 15.08 8.81
CA ASP A 343 -9.73 16.25 7.95
C ASP A 343 -10.25 17.48 8.73
N GLY A 344 -10.34 17.37 10.06
CA GLY A 344 -10.71 18.48 10.93
C GLY A 344 -9.53 19.41 11.23
N LYS A 345 -9.80 20.51 11.96
CA LYS A 345 -8.75 21.44 12.39
C LYS A 345 -7.92 20.82 13.51
N GLY A 346 -6.60 20.86 13.35
CA GLY A 346 -5.63 20.36 14.32
C GLY A 346 -4.98 19.05 13.87
N MET A 347 -4.36 18.33 14.81
CA MET A 347 -3.81 16.99 14.58
C MET A 347 -4.47 16.03 15.57
N ARG A 348 -5.32 15.13 15.07
CA ARG A 348 -5.98 14.09 15.90
C ARG A 348 -4.98 12.99 16.22
N VAL A 349 -5.01 12.52 17.46
CA VAL A 349 -4.15 11.45 17.96
C VAL A 349 -4.86 10.12 17.76
N ASP A 350 -4.34 9.23 16.92
CA ASP A 350 -4.89 7.88 16.76
C ASP A 350 -4.32 6.87 17.77
N GLY A 351 -3.15 7.18 18.33
CA GLY A 351 -2.52 6.35 19.35
C GLY A 351 -1.47 7.10 20.16
N VAL A 352 -1.14 6.57 21.34
CA VAL A 352 -0.11 7.14 22.22
C VAL A 352 0.87 6.03 22.58
N SER A 353 2.14 6.25 22.26
CA SER A 353 3.20 5.29 22.53
C SER A 353 3.56 5.23 24.01
N GLU A 354 3.74 4.02 24.53
CA GLU A 354 4.13 3.80 25.92
C GLU A 354 5.52 4.37 26.23
N GLY A 355 5.69 4.93 27.42
CA GLY A 355 6.93 5.52 27.91
C GLY A 355 7.35 6.81 27.19
N LYS A 356 6.46 7.41 26.38
CA LYS A 356 6.75 8.63 25.62
C LYS A 356 6.16 9.91 26.24
N PRO A 357 6.65 11.09 25.85
CA PRO A 357 6.20 12.37 26.39
C PRO A 357 4.68 12.58 26.37
N ALA A 358 3.98 12.15 25.30
CA ALA A 358 2.53 12.23 25.19
C ALA A 358 1.81 11.44 26.28
N GLN A 359 2.25 10.21 26.55
CA GLN A 359 1.68 9.37 27.60
C GLN A 359 1.90 10.00 28.98
N ALA A 360 3.12 10.48 29.25
CA ALA A 360 3.46 11.16 30.49
C ALA A 360 2.65 12.46 30.69
N ALA A 361 2.32 13.15 29.60
CA ALA A 361 1.47 14.33 29.58
C ALA A 361 -0.04 14.01 29.62
N GLY A 362 -0.42 12.74 29.62
CA GLY A 362 -1.82 12.29 29.73
C GLY A 362 -2.65 12.44 28.45
N LEU A 363 -2.00 12.54 27.28
CA LEU A 363 -2.68 12.48 25.98
C LEU A 363 -3.23 11.07 25.75
N GLN A 364 -4.32 10.99 24.99
CA GLN A 364 -5.09 9.78 24.73
C GLN A 364 -5.52 9.74 23.25
N LYS A 365 -5.90 8.54 22.78
CA LYS A 365 -6.55 8.38 21.48
C LYS A 365 -7.82 9.25 21.41
N GLY A 366 -8.01 9.93 20.29
CA GLY A 366 -9.13 10.84 20.03
C GLY A 366 -8.89 12.29 20.44
N ASP A 367 -7.79 12.60 21.15
CA ASP A 367 -7.40 13.99 21.40
C ASP A 367 -7.02 14.71 20.11
N VAL A 368 -7.40 15.98 19.97
CA VAL A 368 -6.99 16.82 18.84
C VAL A 368 -6.03 17.90 19.31
N VAL A 369 -4.75 17.80 18.95
CA VAL A 369 -3.76 18.83 19.25
C VAL A 369 -4.06 20.08 18.40
N VAL A 370 -4.36 21.19 19.09
CA VAL A 370 -4.69 22.48 18.46
C VAL A 370 -3.63 23.54 18.73
N GLN A 371 -2.70 23.30 19.66
CA GLN A 371 -1.57 24.19 19.93
C GLN A 371 -0.40 23.41 20.54
N LEU A 372 0.83 23.74 20.11
CA LEU A 372 2.08 23.23 20.68
C LEU A 372 3.06 24.40 20.91
N GLY A 373 3.33 24.72 22.17
CA GLY A 373 4.02 25.96 22.56
C GLY A 373 3.26 27.19 22.10
N ASP A 374 3.95 28.11 21.43
CA ASP A 374 3.35 29.31 20.85
C ASP A 374 2.76 29.06 19.44
N SER A 375 2.94 27.86 18.89
CA SER A 375 2.46 27.52 17.55
C SER A 375 1.05 26.96 17.59
N THR A 376 0.14 27.56 16.83
CA THR A 376 -1.18 26.98 16.57
C THR A 376 -1.07 25.84 15.57
N VAL A 377 -1.78 24.74 15.85
CA VAL A 377 -1.82 23.54 15.02
C VAL A 377 -3.18 23.53 14.31
N TYR A 378 -3.15 23.61 12.99
CA TYR A 378 -4.34 23.60 12.13
C TYR A 378 -4.48 22.31 11.32
N ASP A 379 -3.37 21.58 11.14
CA ASP A 379 -3.24 20.36 10.33
C ASP A 379 -1.95 19.59 10.74
N MET A 380 -1.70 18.46 10.11
CA MET A 380 -0.50 17.64 10.35
C MET A 380 0.80 18.43 10.12
N MET A 381 0.85 19.23 9.05
CA MET A 381 2.06 19.94 8.65
C MET A 381 2.42 21.07 9.61
N SER A 382 1.44 21.77 10.15
CA SER A 382 1.64 22.78 11.20
C SER A 382 2.03 22.14 12.53
N TYR A 383 1.49 20.98 12.87
CA TYR A 383 1.99 20.18 14.01
C TYR A 383 3.46 19.81 13.84
N MET A 384 3.81 19.25 12.68
CA MET A 384 5.19 18.89 12.36
C MET A 384 6.09 20.14 12.45
N ARG A 385 5.79 21.23 11.75
CA ARG A 385 6.57 22.47 11.85
C ARG A 385 6.74 22.95 13.30
N ALA A 386 5.67 22.93 14.11
CA ALA A 386 5.75 23.28 15.52
C ALA A 386 6.70 22.35 16.30
N LEU A 387 6.62 21.05 16.07
CA LEU A 387 7.47 20.05 16.74
C LEU A 387 8.95 20.24 16.39
N SER A 388 9.28 20.67 15.16
CA SER A 388 10.67 20.88 14.73
C SER A 388 11.42 21.97 15.50
N ALA A 389 10.70 22.86 16.19
CA ALA A 389 11.30 23.92 16.99
C ALA A 389 11.89 23.43 18.32
N PHE A 390 11.57 22.20 18.75
CA PHE A 390 11.95 21.68 20.07
C PHE A 390 13.15 20.73 20.01
N GLN A 391 13.90 20.71 21.11
CA GLN A 391 15.06 19.86 21.35
C GLN A 391 14.88 19.00 22.61
N LYS A 392 15.69 17.94 22.73
CA LYS A 392 15.65 17.05 23.89
C LYS A 392 15.92 17.83 25.17
N GLY A 393 15.05 17.67 26.17
CA GLY A 393 15.10 18.41 27.43
C GLY A 393 14.14 19.59 27.48
N ASP A 394 13.62 20.06 26.35
CA ASP A 394 12.62 21.12 26.31
C ASP A 394 11.32 20.68 26.97
N SER A 395 10.58 21.64 27.50
CA SER A 395 9.22 21.43 28.00
C SER A 395 8.33 22.52 27.46
N THR A 396 7.14 22.14 26.99
CA THR A 396 6.21 23.07 26.38
C THR A 396 4.78 22.72 26.75
N LYS A 397 3.91 23.73 26.66
CA LYS A 397 2.48 23.55 26.80
C LYS A 397 1.90 23.00 25.51
N VAL A 398 1.05 21.99 25.62
CA VAL A 398 0.20 21.51 24.52
C VAL A 398 -1.25 21.79 24.89
N VAL A 399 -2.02 22.30 23.95
CA VAL A 399 -3.47 22.44 24.09
C VAL A 399 -4.12 21.42 23.17
N ILE A 400 -4.96 20.58 23.75
CA ILE A 400 -5.72 19.55 23.06
C ILE A 400 -7.22 19.84 23.19
N GLU A 401 -8.00 19.44 22.20
CA GLU A 401 -9.44 19.31 22.31
C GLU A 401 -9.79 17.86 22.60
N ARG A 402 -10.42 17.63 23.75
CA ARG A 402 -10.91 16.31 24.19
C ARG A 402 -12.40 16.43 24.44
N SER A 403 -13.20 15.67 23.70
CA SER A 403 -14.67 15.70 23.82
C SER A 403 -15.26 17.13 23.71
N GLY A 404 -14.70 17.96 22.83
CA GLY A 404 -15.12 19.34 22.61
C GLY A 404 -14.67 20.35 23.67
N GLN A 405 -13.87 19.94 24.66
CA GLN A 405 -13.28 20.84 25.66
C GLN A 405 -11.78 20.99 25.45
N LYS A 406 -11.27 22.22 25.66
CA LYS A 406 -9.82 22.46 25.65
C LYS A 406 -9.20 21.99 26.96
N VAL A 407 -8.22 21.11 26.84
CA VAL A 407 -7.40 20.62 27.94
C VAL A 407 -5.95 21.05 27.68
N GLU A 408 -5.29 21.51 28.73
CA GLU A 408 -3.89 21.91 28.67
C GLU A 408 -3.04 20.84 29.35
N ALA A 409 -1.94 20.46 28.72
CA ALA A 409 -0.94 19.57 29.28
C ALA A 409 0.46 20.13 29.07
N VAL A 410 1.43 19.61 29.82
CA VAL A 410 2.84 19.94 29.65
C VAL A 410 3.55 18.71 29.11
N VAL A 411 4.17 18.86 27.95
CA VAL A 411 4.96 17.82 27.29
C VAL A 411 6.44 18.15 27.53
N LYS A 412 7.21 17.15 27.92
CA LYS A 412 8.67 17.24 28.09
C LYS A 412 9.35 16.28 27.13
N PHE A 413 10.19 16.80 26.24
CA PHE A 413 10.83 16.06 25.15
C PHE A 413 12.14 15.37 25.54
#